data_AF-A0A200I3A7-F1
#
_entry.id   AF-A0A200I3A7-F1
#
_cell.length_a   1.000
_cell.length_b   1.000
_cell.length_c   1.000
_cell.angle_alpha   90.00
_cell.angle_beta   90.00
_cell.angle_gamma   90.00
#
_symmetry.space_group_name_H-M   'P 1'
#
loop_
_entity.id
_entity.type
_entity.pdbx_description
1 polymer ?
#
loop_
_entity_poly.entity_id
_entity_poly.type
_entity_poly.pdbx_seq_one_letter_code
_entity_poly.pdbx_strand_id
1 'polypeptide(L)' 'MDQMEKILTFIAAAFGAGNAIMILVNFYRLRTAQRSNNPNEIDDVIQALIWNIGFILASAGIVTYATGLLNKITF' A
#
# COMPACT_ATOMS: atom_id res chain seq x y z
N MET A 1 -5.44 -16.25 17.51
CA MET A 1 -5.98 -15.84 16.20
C MET A 1 -6.82 -16.95 15.62
N ASP A 2 -8.09 -16.64 15.40
CA ASP A 2 -9.02 -17.44 14.58
C ASP A 2 -8.44 -17.59 13.15
N GLN A 3 -8.78 -18.68 12.47
CA GLN A 3 -8.44 -18.94 11.06
C GLN A 3 -8.87 -17.78 10.14
N MET A 4 -9.98 -17.11 10.42
CA MET A 4 -10.41 -15.90 9.70
C MET A 4 -9.44 -14.72 9.87
N GLU A 5 -9.00 -14.44 11.10
CA GLU A 5 -8.03 -13.37 11.38
C GLU A 5 -6.68 -13.65 10.70
N LYS A 6 -6.26 -14.92 10.60
CA LYS A 6 -5.02 -15.31 9.90
C LYS A 6 -5.12 -15.03 8.41
N ILE A 7 -6.26 -15.33 7.78
CA ILE A 7 -6.51 -15.07 6.36
C ILE A 7 -6.50 -13.56 6.09
N LEU A 8 -7.20 -12.77 6.91
CA LEU A 8 -7.21 -11.31 6.75
C LEU A 8 -5.82 -10.69 6.94
N THR A 9 -5.07 -11.15 7.94
CA THR A 9 -3.70 -10.69 8.18
C THR A 9 -2.76 -11.06 7.03
N PHE A 10 -2.92 -12.27 6.46
CA PHE A 10 -2.13 -12.68 5.30
C PHE A 10 -2.44 -11.84 4.06
N ILE A 11 -3.72 -11.59 3.78
CA ILE A 11 -4.15 -10.72 2.66
C ILE A 11 -3.61 -9.31 2.89
N ALA A 12 -3.75 -8.75 4.09
CA ALA A 12 -3.20 -7.46 4.48
C ALA A 12 -1.70 -7.34 4.18
N ALA A 13 -0.93 -8.33 4.62
CA ALA A 13 0.51 -8.37 4.44
C ALA A 13 0.90 -8.48 2.97
N ALA A 14 0.16 -9.29 2.18
CA ALA A 14 0.39 -9.41 0.75
C ALA A 14 0.10 -8.11 -0.01
N PHE A 15 -1.02 -7.44 0.29
CA PHE A 15 -1.34 -6.12 -0.26
C PHE A 15 -0.31 -5.06 0.17
N GLY A 16 0.10 -5.05 1.44
CA GLY A 16 1.14 -4.15 1.94
C GLY A 16 2.48 -4.35 1.24
N ALA A 17 2.91 -5.61 1.07
CA ALA A 17 4.15 -5.96 0.39
C ALA A 17 4.13 -5.58 -1.10
N GLY A 18 3.03 -5.85 -1.81
CA GLY A 18 2.88 -5.47 -3.21
C GLY A 18 2.97 -3.95 -3.42
N ASN A 19 2.27 -3.17 -2.59
CA ASN A 19 2.35 -1.71 -2.65
C ASN A 19 3.74 -1.18 -2.24
N ALA A 20 4.41 -1.80 -1.25
CA ALA A 20 5.76 -1.42 -0.86
C ALA A 20 6.77 -1.59 -2.02
N ILE A 21 6.66 -2.68 -2.79
CA ILE A 21 7.48 -2.89 -4.00
C ILE A 21 7.22 -1.79 -5.02
N MET A 22 5.95 -1.43 -5.25
CA MET A 22 5.59 -0.37 -6.20
C MET A 22 6.10 1.02 -5.78
N ILE A 23 6.10 1.33 -4.48
CA ILE A 23 6.72 2.55 -3.95
C ILE A 23 8.21 2.58 -4.25
N LEU A 24 8.93 1.47 -4.03
CA LEU A 24 10.36 1.38 -4.32
C LEU A 24 10.65 1.56 -5.82
N VAL A 25 9.84 0.96 -6.69
CA VAL A 25 9.94 1.13 -8.14
C VAL A 25 9.71 2.59 -8.52
N ASN A 26 8.70 3.26 -7.95
CA ASN A 26 8.45 4.66 -8.22
C ASN A 26 9.58 5.57 -7.69
N PHE A 27 10.19 5.29 -6.54
CA PHE A 27 11.37 6.02 -6.09
C PHE A 27 12.57 5.86 -7.04
N TYR A 28 12.78 4.66 -7.57
CA TYR A 28 13.80 4.43 -8.59
C TYR A 28 13.51 5.25 -9.85
N ARG A 29 12.26 5.25 -10.32
CA ARG A 29 11.82 6.05 -11.48
C ARG A 29 11.95 7.56 -11.23
N LEU A 30 11.67 8.03 -10.02
CA LEU A 30 11.82 9.44 -9.66
C LEU A 30 13.28 9.86 -9.77
N ARG A 31 14.19 9.01 -9.28
CA ARG A 31 15.63 9.26 -9.36
C ARG A 31 16.12 9.28 -10.81
N THR A 32 15.60 8.42 -11.68
CA THR A 32 15.96 8.45 -13.11
C THR A 32 15.39 9.69 -13.80
N ALA A 33 14.15 10.07 -13.51
CA ALA A 33 13.49 11.26 -14.06
C ALA A 33 14.20 12.56 -13.63
N GLN A 34 14.66 12.64 -12.38
CA GLN A 34 15.48 13.76 -11.90
C GLN A 34 16.84 13.86 -12.61
N ARG A 35 17.46 12.72 -12.92
CA ARG A 35 18.73 12.70 -13.66
C ARG A 35 18.57 13.12 -15.12
N SER A 36 17.45 12.79 -15.74
CA SER A 36 17.11 13.19 -17.10
C SER A 36 16.51 14.60 -17.19
N ASN A 37 16.25 15.25 -16.05
CA ASN A 37 15.60 16.56 -15.95
C ASN A 37 14.27 16.62 -16.70
N ASN A 38 13.51 15.51 -16.70
CA ASN A 38 12.24 15.39 -17.40
C ASN A 38 11.07 15.70 -16.45
N PRO A 39 10.51 16.92 -16.46
CA PRO A 39 9.49 17.33 -15.49
C PRO A 39 8.18 16.53 -15.59
N ASN A 40 7.79 16.11 -16.79
CA ASN A 40 6.57 15.31 -16.97
C ASN A 40 6.68 13.94 -16.30
N GLU A 41 7.86 13.32 -16.40
CA GLU A 41 8.12 12.02 -15.80
C GLU A 41 8.24 12.13 -14.27
N ILE A 42 8.73 13.26 -13.76
CA ILE A 42 8.74 13.56 -12.31
C ILE A 42 7.29 13.65 -11.79
N ASP A 43 6.42 14.40 -12.46
CA ASP A 43 5.02 14.58 -12.05
C ASP A 43 4.23 13.25 -12.09
N ASP A 44 4.40 12.46 -13.16
CA ASP A 44 3.77 11.15 -13.28
C ASP A 44 4.20 10.21 -12.14
N VAL A 45 5.48 10.22 -11.79
CA VAL A 45 6.02 9.38 -10.71
C VAL A 45 5.56 9.86 -9.33
N ILE A 46 5.46 11.18 -9.11
CA ILE A 46 4.91 11.73 -7.86
C ILE A 46 3.44 11.32 -7.71
N GLN A 47 2.63 11.43 -8.75
CA GLN A 47 1.24 10.97 -8.72
C GLN A 47 1.13 9.47 -8.43
N ALA A 48 2.01 8.66 -9.04
CA ALA A 48 2.07 7.23 -8.77
C ALA A 48 2.44 6.93 -7.30
N LEU A 49 3.39 7.67 -6.72
CA LEU A 49 3.74 7.55 -5.29
C LEU A 49 2.57 7.90 -4.37
N ILE A 50 1.85 8.99 -4.66
CA ILE A 50 0.68 9.41 -3.88
C ILE A 50 -0.39 8.31 -3.88
N TRP A 51 -0.70 7.75 -5.05
CA TRP A 51 -1.66 6.65 -5.18
C TRP A 51 -1.24 5.41 -4.37
N ASN A 52 0.03 5.01 -4.48
CA ASN A 52 0.52 3.82 -3.78
C ASN A 52 0.54 4.00 -2.26
N ILE A 53 0.92 5.18 -1.76
CA ILE A 53 0.85 5.51 -0.33
C ILE A 53 -0.61 5.51 0.16
N GLY A 54 -1.52 6.10 -0.63
CA GLY A 54 -2.95 6.09 -0.34
C GLY A 54 -3.52 4.66 -0.21
N PHE A 55 -3.12 3.75 -1.10
CA PHE A 55 -3.51 2.35 -1.04
C PHE A 55 -2.94 1.61 0.19
N ILE A 56 -1.70 1.90 0.61
CA ILE A 56 -1.15 1.34 1.84
C ILE A 56 -1.96 1.78 3.05
N LEU A 57 -2.28 3.08 3.15
CA LEU A 57 -3.08 3.61 4.25
C LEU A 57 -4.51 3.04 4.25
N ALA A 58 -5.13 2.94 3.07
CA ALA A 58 -6.46 2.37 2.93
C ALA A 58 -6.49 0.88 3.29
N SER A 59 -5.50 0.10 2.85
CA SER A 59 -5.40 -1.33 3.18
C SER A 59 -5.16 -1.54 4.68
N ALA A 60 -4.30 -0.75 5.32
CA ALA A 60 -4.13 -0.77 6.78
C ALA A 60 -5.43 -0.42 7.52
N GLY A 61 -6.18 0.57 7.03
CA GLY A 61 -7.50 0.94 7.55
C GLY A 61 -8.54 -0.17 7.42
N ILE A 62 -8.64 -0.81 6.25
CA ILE A 62 -9.56 -1.92 5.98
C ILE A 62 -9.28 -3.09 6.92
N VAL A 63 -8.00 -3.41 7.16
CA VAL A 63 -7.60 -4.53 8.02
C VAL A 63 -7.93 -4.25 9.48
N THR A 64 -7.66 -3.02 9.94
CA THR A 64 -8.03 -2.58 11.29
C THR A 64 -9.55 -2.62 11.48
N TYR A 65 -10.32 -2.13 10.51
CA TYR A 65 -11.79 -2.15 10.55
C TYR A 65 -12.35 -3.57 10.53
N ALA A 66 -11.87 -4.43 9.62
CA ALA A 66 -12.29 -5.83 9.52
C ALA A 66 -11.99 -6.61 10.80
N THR A 67 -10.81 -6.40 11.40
CA THR A 67 -10.43 -7.00 12.68
C THR A 67 -11.33 -6.49 13.81
N GLY A 68 -11.63 -5.19 13.84
CA GLY A 68 -12.56 -4.59 14.80
C GLY A 68 -13.99 -5.11 14.68
N LEU A 69 -14.49 -5.35 13.46
CA LEU A 69 -15.78 -5.97 13.24
C LEU A 69 -15.81 -7.43 13.69
N LEU A 70 -14.81 -8.22 13.34
CA LEU A 70 -14.73 -9.62 13.76
C LEU A 70 -14.74 -9.76 15.28
N ASN A 71 -13.95 -8.95 15.98
CA ASN A 71 -13.93 -8.90 17.45
C ASN A 71 -15.26 -8.48 18.08
N LYS A 72 -16.17 -7.83 17.34
CA LYS A 72 -17.51 -7.49 17.83
C LYS A 72 -18.56 -8.58 17.58
N ILE A 73 -18.29 -9.53 16.68
CA ILE A 73 -19.23 -10.61 16.30
C ILE A 73 -18.94 -11.90 17.08
N THR A 74 -17.69 -12.09 17.54
CA THR A 74 -17.27 -13.26 18.33
C THR A 74 -17.59 -13.16 19.84
N PHE A 75 -18.27 -12.10 20.29
CA PHE A 75 -18.80 -11.95 21.65
C PHE A 75 -20.32 -11.91 21.65
#